data_AF-A0A1G1H3A6-F1
#
_entry.id   AF-A0A1G1H3A6-F1
#
_cell.length_a   1.000
_cell.length_b   1.000
_cell.length_c   1.000
_cell.angle_alpha   90.00
_cell.angle_beta   90.00
_cell.angle_gamma   90.00
#
_symmetry.space_group_name_H-M   'P 1'
#
loop_
_entity.id
_entity.type
_entity.pdbx_description
1 polymer ?
#
loop_
_entity_poly.entity_id
_entity_poly.type
_entity_poly.pdbx_seq_one_letter_code
_entity_poly.pdbx_strand_id
1 'polypeptide(L)' 'MPWTQLSYWGATIGTEMPGATPIIGEWLVQLIRGGAQITGITLTRFYAIHVVVLPLTLIGFLGVHFLMIRKVGISGPM' A
#
# COMPACT_ATOMS: atom_id res chain seq x y z
N MET A 1 12.04 -7.14 -0.69
CA MET A 1 11.16 -7.70 -1.74
C MET A 1 12.04 -8.43 -2.75
N PRO A 2 11.77 -9.72 -3.06
CA PRO A 2 12.59 -10.46 -4.01
C PRO A 2 12.28 -10.00 -5.45
N TRP A 3 13.31 -9.57 -6.18
CA TRP A 3 13.19 -9.12 -7.58
C TRP A 3 13.22 -10.31 -8.55
N THR A 4 12.20 -11.16 -8.44
CA THR A 4 12.02 -12.32 -9.33
C THR A 4 11.10 -11.95 -10.49
N GLN A 5 11.12 -12.74 -11.56
CA GLN A 5 10.21 -12.58 -12.70
C GLN A 5 8.74 -12.61 -12.26
N LEU A 6 8.37 -13.48 -11.31
CA LEU A 6 7.02 -13.53 -10.76
C LEU A 6 6.65 -12.22 -10.03
N SER A 7 7.55 -11.70 -9.19
CA SER A 7 7.33 -10.45 -8.47
C SER A 7 7.21 -9.26 -9.43
N TYR A 8 8.01 -9.23 -10.50
CA TYR A 8 8.00 -8.17 -11.50
C TYR A 8 6.66 -8.13 -12.26
N TRP A 9 6.21 -9.28 -12.78
CA TRP A 9 4.94 -9.35 -13.51
C TRP A 9 3.73 -9.16 -12.60
N GLY A 10 3.78 -9.70 -11.38
CA GLY A 10 2.75 -9.44 -10.37
C GLY A 10 2.62 -7.96 -10.05
N ALA A 11 3.74 -7.26 -9.86
CA ALA A 11 3.73 -5.81 -9.65
C ALA A 11 3.25 -5.04 -10.90
N THR A 12 3.60 -5.52 -12.09
CA THR A 12 3.15 -4.93 -13.36
C THR A 12 1.63 -4.96 -13.43
N ILE A 13 1.03 -6.16 -13.40
CA ILE A 13 -0.44 -6.33 -13.45
C ILE A 13 -1.14 -5.55 -12.33
N GLY A 14 -0.64 -5.64 -11.09
CA GLY A 14 -1.20 -4.94 -9.95
C GLY A 14 -1.24 -3.42 -10.10
N THR A 15 -0.22 -2.85 -10.74
CA THR A 15 -0.15 -1.40 -10.97
C THR A 15 -0.81 -0.95 -12.28
N GLU A 16 -1.26 -1.87 -13.15
CA GLU A 16 -2.10 -1.52 -14.33
C GLU A 16 -3.57 -1.40 -13.96
N MET A 17 -4.04 -2.10 -12.92
CA MET A 17 -5.45 -2.06 -12.49
C MET A 17 -5.98 -0.63 -12.24
N PRO A 18 -5.26 0.27 -11.56
CA PRO A 18 -5.73 1.65 -11.36
C PRO A 18 -5.87 2.43 -12.67
N GLY A 19 -5.13 2.03 -13.72
CA GLY A 19 -5.17 2.63 -15.05
C GLY A 19 -6.51 2.46 -15.76
N ALA A 20 -7.33 1.48 -15.34
CA ALA A 20 -8.69 1.31 -15.85
C ALA A 20 -9.67 2.39 -15.37
N THR A 21 -9.27 3.24 -14.40
CA THR A 21 -10.12 4.32 -13.88
C THR A 21 -10.20 5.47 -14.89
N PRO A 22 -11.40 5.88 -15.34
CA PRO A 22 -11.53 6.99 -16.27
C PRO A 22 -11.01 8.30 -15.65
N ILE A 23 -10.44 9.17 -16.49
CA ILE A 23 -9.91 10.52 -16.16
C ILE A 23 -8.61 10.52 -15.35
N ILE A 24 -8.51 9.74 -14.27
CA ILE A 24 -7.37 9.79 -13.33
C ILE A 24 -6.45 8.57 -13.37
N GLY A 25 -6.81 7.54 -14.14
CA GLY A 25 -6.09 6.26 -14.15
C GLY A 25 -4.63 6.40 -14.55
N GLU A 26 -4.32 7.11 -15.63
CA GLU A 26 -2.94 7.26 -16.10
C GLU A 26 -2.06 8.03 -15.10
N TRP A 27 -2.61 9.06 -14.46
CA TRP A 27 -1.93 9.81 -13.41
C TRP A 27 -1.64 8.93 -12.17
N LEU A 28 -2.59 8.10 -11.75
CA LEU A 28 -2.41 7.14 -10.65
C LEU A 28 -1.31 6.12 -10.95
N VAL A 29 -1.28 5.58 -12.17
CA VAL A 29 -0.25 4.62 -12.59
C VAL A 29 1.13 5.28 -12.55
N GLN A 30 1.26 6.50 -13.08
CA GLN A 30 2.51 7.25 -13.05
C GLN A 30 2.95 7.60 -11.63
N LEU A 31 2.01 7.95 -10.74
CA LEU A 31 2.30 8.23 -9.34
C LEU A 31 2.86 6.99 -8.62
N ILE A 32 2.22 5.84 -8.81
CA ILE A 32 2.60 4.58 -8.17
C ILE A 32 3.93 4.06 -8.72
N ARG A 33 4.12 4.08 -10.05
CA ARG A 33 5.33 3.54 -10.69
C ARG A 33 6.51 4.51 -10.68
N GLY A 34 6.27 5.81 -10.78
CA GLY A 34 7.31 6.82 -10.96
C GLY A 34 7.89 6.89 -12.38
N GLY A 35 7.25 6.24 -13.35
CA GLY A 35 7.66 6.18 -14.75
C GLY A 35 6.73 5.27 -15.57
N ALA A 36 6.95 5.19 -16.89
CA ALA A 36 6.11 4.40 -17.80
C ALA A 36 6.20 2.87 -17.56
N GLN A 37 7.36 2.39 -17.08
CA GLN A 37 7.58 0.98 -16.73
C GLN A 37 8.03 0.83 -15.28
N ILE A 38 7.87 -0.39 -14.74
CA ILE A 38 8.40 -0.74 -13.43
C ILE A 38 9.93 -0.81 -13.50
N THR A 39 10.59 0.05 -12.74
CA THR A 39 12.06 0.15 -12.68
C THR A 39 12.56 0.13 -11.24
N GLY A 40 13.87 0.29 -11.04
CA GLY A 40 14.46 0.41 -9.70
C GLY A 40 13.88 1.54 -8.85
N ILE A 41 13.40 2.63 -9.47
CA ILE A 41 12.72 3.72 -8.76
C ILE A 41 11.41 3.24 -8.13
N THR A 42 10.63 2.46 -8.88
CA THR A 42 9.40 1.84 -8.39
C THR A 42 9.72 0.92 -7.21
N LEU A 43 10.74 0.07 -7.32
CA LEU A 43 11.13 -0.85 -6.26
C LEU A 43 11.50 -0.10 -4.95
N THR A 44 12.26 0.98 -5.04
CA THR A 44 12.64 1.79 -3.87
C THR A 44 11.41 2.44 -3.22
N ARG A 45 10.45 2.92 -4.01
CA ARG A 45 9.18 3.46 -3.48
C ARG A 45 8.35 2.39 -2.78
N PHE A 46 8.19 1.22 -3.40
CA PHE A 46 7.50 0.09 -2.80
C PHE A 46 8.17 -0.37 -1.49
N TYR A 47 9.50 -0.40 -1.46
CA TYR A 47 10.24 -0.70 -0.25
C TYR A 47 9.99 0.33 0.87
N ALA A 48 10.07 1.63 0.55
CA ALA A 48 9.79 2.69 1.51
C ALA A 48 8.35 2.63 2.05
N ILE A 49 7.37 2.38 1.17
CA ILE A 49 5.97 2.21 1.57
C ILE A 49 5.84 0.98 2.50
N HIS A 50 6.48 -0.13 2.16
CA HIS A 50 6.31 -1.38 2.90
C HIS A 50 7.02 -1.40 4.26
N VAL A 51 8.19 -0.76 4.37
CA VAL A 51 9.01 -0.80 5.59
C VAL A 51 8.77 0.40 6.51
N VAL A 52 8.37 1.55 5.96
CA VAL A 52 8.18 2.77 6.74
C VAL A 52 6.70 3.13 6.84
N VAL A 53 6.02 3.30 5.71
CA VAL A 53 4.65 3.86 5.70
C VAL A 53 3.63 2.88 6.28
N LEU A 54 3.62 1.63 5.82
CA LEU A 54 2.68 0.62 6.31
C LEU A 54 2.84 0.33 7.81
N PRO A 55 4.07 0.14 8.34
CA PRO A 55 4.22 -0.10 9.78
C PRO A 55 3.82 1.11 10.63
N LEU A 56 4.18 2.33 10.22
CA LEU A 56 3.79 3.54 10.95
C LEU A 56 2.27 3.75 10.96
N THR A 57 1.62 3.58 9.81
CA THR A 57 0.16 3.70 9.71
C THR A 57 -0.54 2.62 10.51
N LEU A 58 -0.06 1.38 10.48
CA LEU A 58 -0.59 0.28 11.28
C LEU A 58 -0.47 0.55 12.78
N ILE A 59 0.68 1.04 13.26
CA ILE A 59 0.88 1.42 14.66
C ILE A 59 -0.10 2.53 15.06
N GLY A 60 -0.29 3.54 14.20
CA GLY A 60 -1.27 4.61 14.42
C GLY A 60 -2.71 4.07 14.55
N PHE A 61 -3.11 3.19 13.61
CA PHE A 61 -4.43 2.55 13.64
C PHE A 61 -4.62 1.66 14.87
N LEU A 62 -3.61 0.87 15.25
CA LEU A 62 -3.64 0.06 16.47
C LEU A 62 -3.75 0.93 17.72
N GLY A 63 -3.04 2.06 17.77
CA GLY A 63 -3.16 3.03 18.86
C GLY A 63 -4.59 3.56 18.99
N VAL A 64 -5.19 4.02 17.89
CA VAL A 64 -6.60 4.46 17.86
C VAL A 64 -7.55 3.34 18.27
N HIS A 65 -7.31 2.13 17.78
CA HIS A 65 -8.13 0.96 18.09
C HIS A 65 -8.11 0.63 19.58
N PHE A 66 -6.93 0.58 20.21
CA PHE A 66 -6.81 0.34 21.66
C PHE A 66 -7.37 1.47 22.50
N LEU A 67 -7.25 2.72 22.05
CA LEU A 67 -7.90 3.85 22.71
C LEU A 67 -9.43 3.72 22.68
N MET A 68 -10.02 3.26 21.58
CA MET A 68 -11.46 3.00 21.51
C MET A 68 -11.88 1.88 22.45
N ILE A 69 -11.14 0.77 22.50
CA ILE A 69 -11.43 -0.32 23.45
C ILE A 69 -11.34 0.18 24.90
N ARG A 70 -10.32 0.99 25.23
CA ARG A 70 -10.18 1.56 26.58
C ARG A 70 -11.30 2.54 26.93
N LYS A 71 -11.83 3.29 25.96
CA LYS A 71 -12.89 4.29 26.18
C LYS A 71 -14.28 3.68 26.27
N VAL A 72 -14.61 2.74 25.38
CA VAL A 72 -15.95 2.15 25.27
C VAL A 72 -16.10 0.91 26.15
N GLY A 73 -14.98 0.26 26.52
CA GLY A 73 -14.99 -1.01 27.23
C GLY A 73 -15.24 -2.18 26.27
N ILE A 74 -15.02 -3.40 26.78
CA ILE A 74 -15.34 -4.63 26.06
C ILE A 74 -16.82 -4.92 26.23
N SER A 75 -17.50 -5.32 25.15
CA SER A 75 -18.89 -5.78 25.19
C SER A 75 -19.03 -6.92 26.20
N GLY A 76 -19.93 -6.76 27.17
CA GLY A 76 -20.19 -7.79 28.18
C GLY A 76 -20.70 -9.10 27.57
N PRO A 77 -20.53 -10.23 28.28
CA PRO A 77 -21.04 -11.52 27.80
C PRO A 77 -22.57 -11.46 27.72
N MET A 78 -23.08 -11.93 26.57
CA MET A 78 -24.50 -12.00 26.22
C MET A 78 -25.15 -13.21 26.91
#